data_AF-A0A2H9ML88-F1
#
_entry.id   AF-A0A2H9ML88-F1
#
_cell.length_a   1.000
_cell.length_b   1.000
_cell.length_c   1.000
_cell.angle_alpha   90.00
_cell.angle_beta   90.00
_cell.angle_gamma   90.00
#
_symmetry.space_group_name_H-M   'P 1'
#
loop_
_entity.id
_entity.type
_entity.pdbx_description
1 polymer ?
#
loop_
_entity_poly.entity_id
_entity_poly.type
_entity_poly.pdbx_seq_one_letter_code
_entity_poly.pdbx_strand_id
1 'polypeptide(L)'
;VGDDVRIEKGFEARGWINIRNPIPIVIYIFIYLLELLMQGKSKEVDRILKELEKDNDEMFLISKNFLFVPKNSFIGVQETRINGSVRIGNRCRILGNHFISGDVQIGDETEIYGKIKAEGNVMIGEKSIVNGDVECKGNLIIEDSCQVLGDVTCKKVEMFRSTLINGTIKAENGIRFKTPEDENMKEKLERFNIGVDVIENIMAD
;
A
#
# COMPACT_ATOMS: atom_id res chain seq x y z
N VAL A 1 31.00 19.38 -31.31
CA VAL A 1 30.52 19.86 -32.63
C VAL A 1 30.17 21.32 -32.43
N GLY A 2 30.79 22.22 -33.19
CA GLY A 2 30.97 23.65 -32.89
C GLY A 2 29.81 24.58 -33.22
N ASP A 3 30.01 25.84 -32.84
CA ASP A 3 28.99 26.81 -32.41
C ASP A 3 28.12 27.48 -33.50
N ASP A 4 28.24 27.11 -34.78
CA ASP A 4 27.47 27.75 -35.86
C ASP A 4 26.94 26.74 -36.88
N VAL A 5 25.92 25.97 -36.49
CA VAL A 5 25.16 25.10 -37.41
C VAL A 5 23.71 25.54 -37.46
N ARG A 6 23.29 26.12 -38.59
CA ARG A 6 21.88 26.43 -38.89
C ARG A 6 21.23 25.25 -39.60
N ILE A 7 20.16 24.69 -39.03
CA ILE A 7 19.46 23.50 -39.53
C ILE A 7 18.06 23.91 -40.00
N GLU A 8 17.78 23.80 -41.30
CA GLU A 8 16.48 24.18 -41.89
C GLU A 8 15.45 23.03 -41.96
N LYS A 9 15.87 21.76 -41.95
CA LYS A 9 14.97 20.61 -42.22
C LYS A 9 15.12 19.43 -41.23
N GLY A 10 15.40 19.75 -39.97
CA GLY A 10 15.56 18.77 -38.89
C GLY A 10 16.84 17.92 -39.01
N PHE A 11 17.18 17.21 -37.94
CA PHE A 11 18.32 16.28 -37.93
C PHE A 11 17.94 15.00 -37.19
N GLU A 12 18.40 13.85 -37.70
CA GLU A 12 18.23 12.54 -37.07
C GLU A 12 19.53 12.13 -36.38
N ALA A 13 19.58 12.23 -35.05
CA ALA A 13 20.68 11.69 -34.25
C ALA A 13 20.49 10.19 -34.03
N ARG A 14 21.40 9.37 -34.55
CA ARG A 14 21.53 7.96 -34.14
C ARG A 14 22.55 7.85 -33.01
N GLY A 15 22.08 7.98 -31.78
CA GLY A 15 22.87 7.79 -30.56
C GLY A 15 22.18 6.86 -29.58
N TRP A 16 22.95 6.09 -28.82
CA TRP A 16 22.43 5.29 -27.72
C TRP A 16 22.19 6.21 -26.53
N ILE A 17 20.93 6.42 -26.14
CA ILE A 17 20.60 7.18 -24.93
C ILE A 17 20.86 6.24 -23.74
N ASN A 18 22.03 6.38 -23.13
CA ASN A 18 22.34 5.69 -21.88
C ASN A 18 21.81 6.52 -20.71
N ILE A 19 20.61 6.19 -20.23
CA ILE A 19 20.04 6.78 -19.02
C ILE A 19 20.83 6.23 -17.84
N ARG A 20 21.89 6.95 -17.44
CA ARG A 20 22.61 6.66 -16.20
C ARG A 20 21.62 6.95 -15.08
N ASN A 21 21.29 5.95 -14.29
CA ASN A 21 20.50 6.16 -13.08
C ASN A 21 21.42 6.86 -12.07
N PRO A 22 21.31 8.19 -11.88
CA PRO A 22 22.22 8.87 -10.98
C PRO A 22 22.04 8.32 -9.57
N ILE A 23 23.11 8.31 -8.79
CA ILE A 23 23.03 7.91 -7.39
C ILE A 23 21.94 8.77 -6.72
N PRO A 24 20.93 8.16 -6.06
CA PRO A 24 19.87 8.90 -5.40
C PRO A 24 20.44 9.99 -4.50
N ILE A 25 19.91 11.21 -4.58
CA ILE A 25 20.37 12.39 -3.83
C ILE A 25 20.43 12.10 -2.31
N VAL A 26 19.55 11.24 -1.82
CA VAL A 26 19.52 10.76 -0.43
C VAL A 26 20.86 10.14 -0.01
N ILE A 27 21.53 9.39 -0.89
CA ILE A 27 22.83 8.77 -0.58
C ILE A 27 23.91 9.85 -0.46
N TYR A 28 23.86 10.91 -1.27
CA TYR A 28 24.79 12.03 -1.16
C TYR A 28 24.62 12.78 0.17
N ILE A 29 23.38 13.03 0.58
CA ILE A 29 23.06 13.63 1.88
C ILE A 29 23.59 12.75 3.03
N PHE A 30 23.40 11.43 2.93
CA PHE A 30 23.87 10.50 3.96
C PHE A 30 25.40 10.46 4.08
N ILE A 31 26.12 10.45 2.95
CA ILE A 31 27.59 10.50 2.93
C ILE A 31 28.08 11.83 3.53
N TYR A 32 27.43 12.95 3.21
CA TYR A 32 27.78 14.26 3.76
C TYR A 32 27.60 14.33 5.28
N LEU A 33 26.49 13.79 5.80
CA LEU A 33 26.25 13.71 7.25
C LEU A 33 27.27 12.79 7.94
N LEU A 34 27.61 11.64 7.33
CA LEU A 34 28.67 10.75 7.82
C LEU A 34 30.02 11.46 7.88
N GLU A 35 30.37 12.24 6.86
CA GLU A 35 31.62 13.00 6.83
C GLU A 35 31.69 14.02 7.96
N LEU A 36 30.59 14.74 8.24
CA LEU A 36 30.52 15.67 9.37
C LEU A 36 30.67 14.94 10.71
N LEU A 37 30.04 13.77 10.87
CA LEU A 37 30.20 12.94 12.07
C LEU A 37 31.65 12.45 12.24
N MET A 38 32.28 11.99 11.16
CA MET A 38 33.69 11.56 11.16
C MET A 38 34.65 12.70 11.49
N GLN A 39 34.32 13.94 11.14
CA GLN A 39 35.11 15.13 11.50
C GLN A 39 34.87 15.63 12.93
N GLY A 40 34.05 14.94 13.74
CA GLY A 40 33.70 15.35 15.10
C GLY A 40 32.75 16.56 15.17
N LYS A 41 32.16 16.94 14.03
CA LYS A 41 31.22 18.06 13.86
C LYS A 41 29.79 17.66 14.23
N SER A 42 29.63 16.99 15.37
CA SER A 42 28.31 16.50 15.83
C SER A 42 27.33 17.64 16.09
N LYS A 43 27.82 18.82 16.49
CA LYS A 43 27.00 20.01 16.71
C LYS A 43 26.40 20.57 15.42
N GLU A 44 27.13 20.58 14.32
CA GLU A 44 26.58 20.96 13.01
C GLU A 44 25.54 19.95 12.54
N VAL A 45 25.78 18.65 12.75
CA VAL A 45 24.81 17.59 12.41
C VAL A 45 23.52 17.76 13.22
N ASP A 46 23.62 17.92 14.55
CA ASP A 46 22.46 18.17 15.40
C ASP A 46 21.71 19.44 15.02
N ARG A 47 22.42 20.48 14.54
CA ARG A 47 21.81 21.71 14.06
C ARG A 47 21.05 21.50 12.75
N ILE A 48 21.64 20.80 11.80
CA ILE A 48 20.99 20.47 10.51
C ILE A 48 19.75 19.60 10.77
N LEU A 49 19.87 18.59 11.64
CA LEU A 49 18.73 17.75 12.04
C LEU A 49 17.65 18.57 12.74
N LYS A 50 18.01 19.49 13.64
CA LYS A 50 17.06 20.38 14.30
C LYS A 50 16.42 21.41 13.37
N GLU A 51 17.13 21.91 12.36
CA GLU A 51 16.55 22.80 11.35
C GLU A 51 15.56 22.01 10.47
N LEU A 52 15.91 20.78 10.07
CA LEU A 52 14.99 19.85 9.40
C LEU A 52 13.77 19.49 10.28
N GLU A 53 13.94 19.37 11.60
CA GLU A 53 12.86 19.11 12.55
C GLU A 53 12.03 20.35 12.89
N LYS A 54 12.61 21.56 12.87
CA LYS A 54 11.89 22.81 13.16
C LYS A 54 11.00 23.25 12.01
N ASP A 55 11.37 22.90 10.78
CA ASP A 55 10.45 23.01 9.64
C ASP A 55 9.40 21.87 9.65
N ASN A 56 9.49 20.88 10.56
CA ASN A 56 8.54 19.76 10.69
C ASN A 56 7.32 20.03 11.60
N ASP A 57 6.97 21.28 11.95
CA ASP A 57 5.54 21.57 12.21
C ASP A 57 4.72 21.44 10.91
N GLU A 58 5.38 21.66 9.77
CA GLU A 58 5.02 21.03 8.51
C GLU A 58 5.91 19.81 8.34
N MET A 59 5.73 18.79 9.19
CA MET A 59 6.13 17.40 8.92
C MET A 59 5.88 17.24 7.46
N PHE A 60 6.95 17.07 6.64
CA PHE A 60 6.85 17.06 5.19
C PHE A 60 5.47 16.53 4.87
N LEU A 61 4.58 17.39 4.37
CA LEU A 61 3.37 16.92 3.75
C LEU A 61 3.89 16.30 2.44
N ILE A 62 4.65 15.20 2.57
CA ILE A 62 4.34 14.02 1.84
C ILE A 62 2.83 13.90 2.03
N SER A 63 2.07 14.53 1.13
CA SER A 63 0.63 14.45 1.00
C SER A 63 0.27 13.03 1.35
N LYS A 64 -0.38 12.78 2.50
CA LYS A 64 -0.51 11.45 3.17
C LYS A 64 -0.90 10.27 2.25
N ASN A 65 -1.27 10.55 1.00
CA ASN A 65 -1.46 9.61 -0.09
C ASN A 65 -0.25 9.64 -1.07
N PHE A 66 0.79 8.85 -0.80
CA PHE A 66 1.74 8.45 -1.86
C PHE A 66 1.17 7.28 -2.61
N LEU A 67 1.13 7.40 -3.94
CA LEU A 67 1.04 6.22 -4.79
C LEU A 67 2.41 5.55 -4.80
N PHE A 68 2.63 4.58 -3.90
CA PHE A 68 3.81 3.74 -3.93
C PHE A 68 3.61 2.65 -4.99
N VAL A 69 4.32 2.78 -6.11
CA VAL A 69 4.31 1.80 -7.20
C VAL A 69 5.60 0.97 -7.10
N PRO A 70 5.53 -0.30 -6.67
CA PRO A 70 6.71 -1.18 -6.60
C PRO A 70 7.40 -1.30 -7.97
N LYS A 71 8.71 -1.58 -7.96
CA LYS A 71 9.45 -1.90 -9.19
C LYS A 71 8.75 -3.06 -9.92
N ASN A 72 8.67 -2.97 -11.24
CA ASN A 72 7.96 -3.91 -12.13
C ASN A 72 6.44 -3.95 -11.98
N SER A 73 5.82 -2.94 -11.39
CA SER A 73 4.37 -2.78 -11.48
C SER A 73 3.99 -2.14 -12.83
N PHE A 74 3.02 -2.73 -13.52
CA PHE A 74 2.40 -2.17 -14.72
C PHE A 74 1.02 -1.66 -14.34
N ILE A 75 0.78 -0.35 -14.47
CA ILE A 75 -0.52 0.26 -14.20
C ILE A 75 -1.09 0.72 -15.54
N GLY A 76 -2.09 0.00 -16.04
CA GLY A 76 -2.83 0.33 -17.25
C GLY A 76 -4.32 0.44 -16.96
N VAL A 77 -5.04 1.14 -17.84
CA VAL A 77 -6.50 1.35 -17.73
C VAL A 77 -7.29 0.03 -17.83
N GLN A 78 -6.72 -0.97 -18.51
CA GLN A 78 -7.37 -2.28 -18.71
C GLN A 78 -6.80 -3.37 -17.81
N GLU A 79 -5.48 -3.38 -17.61
CA GLU A 79 -4.79 -4.39 -16.81
C GLU A 79 -3.72 -3.71 -15.96
N THR A 80 -3.75 -4.02 -14.67
CA THR A 80 -2.74 -3.61 -13.70
C THR A 80 -2.10 -4.86 -13.09
N ARG A 81 -0.77 -4.99 -13.20
CA ARG A 81 0.01 -6.04 -12.54
C ARG A 81 0.92 -5.45 -11.50
N ILE A 82 0.83 -5.96 -10.28
CA ILE A 82 1.68 -5.51 -9.16
C ILE A 82 2.35 -6.74 -8.54
N ASN A 83 3.68 -6.76 -8.62
CA ASN A 83 4.52 -7.78 -7.99
C ASN A 83 4.81 -7.35 -6.54
N GLY A 84 3.84 -7.52 -5.66
CA GLY A 84 3.91 -7.13 -4.25
C GLY A 84 2.53 -6.98 -3.62
N SER A 85 2.50 -6.49 -2.38
CA SER A 85 1.25 -6.14 -1.71
C SER A 85 0.79 -4.74 -2.10
N VAL A 86 -0.53 -4.53 -2.10
CA VAL A 86 -1.18 -3.29 -2.51
C VAL A 86 -2.06 -2.78 -1.40
N ARG A 87 -1.92 -1.49 -1.09
CA ARG A 87 -2.82 -0.78 -0.19
C ARG A 87 -3.48 0.35 -0.95
N ILE A 88 -4.81 0.28 -1.01
CA ILE A 88 -5.68 1.28 -1.60
C ILE A 88 -6.24 2.09 -0.43
N GLY A 89 -6.17 3.41 -0.53
CA GLY A 89 -6.74 4.31 0.48
C GLY A 89 -8.26 4.34 0.45
N ASN A 90 -8.87 5.07 1.37
CA ASN A 90 -10.32 5.21 1.45
C ASN A 90 -10.83 6.12 0.32
N ARG A 91 -12.12 5.98 -0.05
CA ARG A 91 -12.81 6.78 -1.08
C ARG A 91 -12.11 6.76 -2.44
N CYS A 92 -11.53 5.62 -2.79
CA CYS A 92 -10.86 5.46 -4.07
C CYS A 92 -11.83 4.97 -5.15
N ARG A 93 -11.50 5.28 -6.40
CA ARG A 93 -12.14 4.70 -7.58
C ARG A 93 -11.10 4.01 -8.42
N ILE A 94 -11.29 2.72 -8.66
CA ILE A 94 -10.32 1.90 -9.38
C ILE A 94 -11.00 1.27 -10.57
N LEU A 95 -10.34 1.36 -11.72
CA LEU A 95 -10.80 0.80 -12.97
C LEU A 95 -9.77 -0.19 -13.52
N GLY A 96 -10.27 -1.27 -14.10
CA GLY A 96 -9.49 -2.27 -14.81
C GLY A 96 -9.40 -3.60 -14.06
N ASN A 97 -8.68 -4.54 -14.67
CA ASN A 97 -8.42 -5.83 -14.06
C ASN A 97 -7.10 -5.76 -13.28
N HIS A 98 -7.12 -6.18 -12.02
CA HIS A 98 -5.98 -6.11 -11.14
C HIS A 98 -5.44 -7.51 -10.85
N PHE A 99 -4.16 -7.71 -11.14
CA PHE A 99 -3.42 -8.93 -10.86
C PHE A 99 -2.32 -8.61 -9.85
N ILE A 100 -2.53 -9.03 -8.60
CA ILE A 100 -1.64 -8.76 -7.48
C ILE A 100 -1.03 -10.07 -7.00
N SER A 101 0.30 -10.15 -6.91
CA SER A 101 0.98 -11.35 -6.38
C SER A 101 1.02 -11.40 -4.84
N GLY A 102 0.81 -10.28 -4.16
CA GLY A 102 0.79 -10.19 -2.70
C GLY A 102 -0.61 -10.01 -2.12
N ASP A 103 -0.65 -9.41 -0.92
CA ASP A 103 -1.89 -9.07 -0.22
C ASP A 103 -2.51 -7.78 -0.77
N VAL A 104 -3.83 -7.68 -0.69
CA VAL A 104 -4.60 -6.50 -1.12
C VAL A 104 -5.39 -5.97 0.05
N GLN A 105 -5.16 -4.70 0.40
CA GLN A 105 -5.96 -3.99 1.39
C GLN A 105 -6.68 -2.83 0.70
N ILE A 106 -8.00 -2.87 0.71
CA ILE A 106 -8.88 -1.83 0.16
C ILE A 106 -9.45 -1.04 1.33
N GLY A 107 -9.25 0.28 1.29
CA GLY A 107 -9.82 1.21 2.26
C GLY A 107 -11.32 1.41 2.09
N ASP A 108 -11.94 2.06 3.05
CA ASP A 108 -13.39 2.22 3.15
C ASP A 108 -13.96 3.10 2.03
N GLU A 109 -15.26 2.94 1.75
CA GLU A 109 -16.01 3.72 0.75
C GLU A 109 -15.37 3.68 -0.65
N THR A 110 -14.71 2.58 -1.00
CA THR A 110 -14.00 2.43 -2.29
C THR A 110 -14.86 1.74 -3.33
N GLU A 111 -14.84 2.23 -4.56
CA GLU A 111 -15.49 1.61 -5.71
C GLU A 111 -14.46 0.98 -6.65
N ILE A 112 -14.61 -0.31 -6.93
CA ILE A 112 -13.74 -1.04 -7.84
C ILE A 112 -14.56 -1.54 -9.02
N TYR A 113 -14.05 -1.31 -10.23
CA TYR A 113 -14.66 -1.74 -11.47
C TYR A 113 -13.70 -2.65 -12.24
N GLY A 114 -14.02 -3.94 -12.27
CA GLY A 114 -13.21 -4.96 -12.93
C GLY A 114 -12.87 -6.12 -12.01
N LYS A 115 -12.10 -7.08 -12.56
CA LYS A 115 -11.73 -8.29 -11.84
C LYS A 115 -10.53 -8.05 -10.92
N ILE A 116 -10.62 -8.52 -9.68
CA ILE A 116 -9.51 -8.51 -8.72
C ILE A 116 -8.99 -9.94 -8.59
N LYS A 117 -7.72 -10.16 -8.93
CA LYS A 117 -7.02 -11.42 -8.72
C LYS A 117 -5.82 -11.21 -7.82
N ALA A 118 -5.86 -11.79 -6.63
CA ALA A 118 -4.77 -11.74 -5.65
C ALA A 118 -4.24 -13.15 -5.34
N GLU A 119 -2.92 -13.32 -5.26
CA GLU A 119 -2.35 -14.57 -4.73
C GLU A 119 -2.31 -14.59 -3.20
N GLY A 120 -2.31 -13.43 -2.55
CA GLY A 120 -2.36 -13.30 -1.10
C GLY A 120 -3.78 -13.23 -0.54
N ASN A 121 -3.89 -12.59 0.63
CA ASN A 121 -5.15 -12.26 1.28
C ASN A 121 -5.73 -10.97 0.71
N VAL A 122 -7.06 -10.85 0.74
CA VAL A 122 -7.77 -9.65 0.32
C VAL A 122 -8.62 -9.16 1.47
N MET A 123 -8.50 -7.88 1.79
CA MET A 123 -9.31 -7.18 2.79
C MET A 123 -10.05 -6.04 2.11
N ILE A 124 -11.37 -6.02 2.25
CA ILE A 124 -12.26 -4.99 1.71
C ILE A 124 -12.84 -4.20 2.86
N GLY A 125 -12.46 -2.92 2.97
CA GLY A 125 -12.96 -1.99 3.98
C GLY A 125 -14.43 -1.64 3.80
N GLU A 126 -15.00 -1.01 4.82
CA GLU A 126 -16.45 -0.82 4.97
C GLU A 126 -17.08 -0.05 3.81
N LYS A 127 -18.36 -0.32 3.52
CA LYS A 127 -19.16 0.39 2.49
C LYS A 127 -18.51 0.41 1.09
N SER A 128 -17.63 -0.53 0.81
CA SER A 128 -16.97 -0.63 -0.49
C SER A 128 -17.82 -1.41 -1.48
N ILE A 129 -17.74 -1.04 -2.75
CA ILE A 129 -18.50 -1.64 -3.84
C ILE A 129 -17.52 -2.23 -4.85
N VAL A 130 -17.59 -3.54 -5.05
CA VAL A 130 -16.80 -4.25 -6.06
C VAL A 130 -17.72 -4.68 -7.20
N ASN A 131 -17.54 -4.05 -8.36
CA ASN A 131 -18.23 -4.36 -9.61
C ASN A 131 -17.35 -5.30 -10.44
N GLY A 132 -17.37 -6.59 -10.13
CA GLY A 132 -16.60 -7.61 -10.83
C GLY A 132 -16.26 -8.80 -9.93
N ASP A 133 -15.52 -9.74 -10.51
CA ASP A 133 -15.15 -10.96 -9.82
C ASP A 133 -13.97 -10.74 -8.87
N VAL A 134 -14.00 -11.41 -7.72
CA VAL A 134 -12.91 -11.41 -6.74
C VAL A 134 -12.35 -12.82 -6.62
N GLU A 135 -11.10 -12.99 -7.02
CA GLU A 135 -10.37 -14.26 -6.96
C GLU A 135 -9.17 -14.10 -6.03
N CYS A 136 -9.13 -14.83 -4.91
CA CYS A 136 -7.94 -14.85 -4.05
C CYS A 136 -7.52 -16.26 -3.63
N LYS A 137 -6.23 -16.57 -3.69
CA LYS A 137 -5.74 -17.87 -3.17
C LYS A 137 -5.71 -17.93 -1.64
N GLY A 138 -5.61 -16.77 -0.98
CA GLY A 138 -5.63 -16.64 0.47
C GLY A 138 -7.05 -16.51 1.06
N ASN A 139 -7.11 -15.81 2.19
CA ASN A 139 -8.36 -15.47 2.86
C ASN A 139 -8.94 -14.17 2.32
N LEU A 140 -10.26 -14.12 2.16
CA LEU A 140 -11.01 -12.90 1.84
C LEU A 140 -11.71 -12.41 3.10
N ILE A 141 -11.43 -11.18 3.50
CA ILE A 141 -12.11 -10.49 4.61
C ILE A 141 -12.92 -9.35 4.01
N ILE A 142 -14.23 -9.35 4.25
CA ILE A 142 -15.14 -8.30 3.80
C ILE A 142 -15.76 -7.66 5.02
N GLU A 143 -15.53 -6.36 5.19
CA GLU A 143 -16.07 -5.56 6.29
C GLU A 143 -17.55 -5.21 6.08
N ASP A 144 -18.13 -4.47 7.02
CA ASP A 144 -19.55 -4.13 7.07
C ASP A 144 -20.03 -3.37 5.81
N SER A 145 -21.27 -3.66 5.39
CA SER A 145 -22.01 -2.91 4.38
C SER A 145 -21.34 -2.87 2.99
N CYS A 146 -20.46 -3.83 2.73
CA CYS A 146 -19.85 -4.00 1.41
C CYS A 146 -20.81 -4.68 0.43
N GLN A 147 -20.65 -4.35 -0.85
CA GLN A 147 -21.39 -4.96 -1.94
C GLN A 147 -20.45 -5.52 -3.00
N VAL A 148 -20.58 -6.82 -3.30
CA VAL A 148 -19.83 -7.48 -4.39
C VAL A 148 -20.81 -7.93 -5.46
N LEU A 149 -20.65 -7.38 -6.66
CA LEU A 149 -21.46 -7.66 -7.85
C LEU A 149 -20.64 -8.52 -8.81
N GLY A 150 -20.49 -9.81 -8.47
CA GLY A 150 -19.66 -10.75 -9.22
C GLY A 150 -19.41 -12.05 -8.44
N ASP A 151 -18.68 -12.96 -9.07
CA ASP A 151 -18.33 -14.23 -8.45
C ASP A 151 -17.13 -14.06 -7.50
N VAL A 152 -17.19 -14.73 -6.35
CA VAL A 152 -16.15 -14.71 -5.33
C VAL A 152 -15.54 -16.10 -5.23
N THR A 153 -14.27 -16.24 -5.60
CA THR A 153 -13.53 -17.50 -5.48
C THR A 153 -12.36 -17.33 -4.55
N CYS A 154 -12.36 -18.04 -3.43
CA CYS A 154 -11.24 -18.00 -2.50
C CYS A 154 -11.10 -19.26 -1.66
N LYS A 155 -10.03 -19.31 -0.85
CA LYS A 155 -9.83 -20.42 0.08
C LYS A 155 -10.78 -20.32 1.26
N LYS A 156 -10.90 -19.16 1.88
CA LYS A 156 -11.79 -18.90 3.03
C LYS A 156 -12.38 -17.51 2.91
N VAL A 157 -13.69 -17.38 3.17
CA VAL A 157 -14.37 -16.08 3.27
C VAL A 157 -14.69 -15.78 4.72
N GLU A 158 -14.34 -14.59 5.18
CA GLU A 158 -14.84 -13.98 6.40
C GLU A 158 -15.62 -12.73 6.01
N MET A 159 -16.93 -12.70 6.28
CA MET A 159 -17.79 -11.57 5.91
C MET A 159 -18.73 -11.17 7.03
N PHE A 160 -19.19 -9.93 7.03
CA PHE A 160 -20.23 -9.46 7.95
C PHE A 160 -21.62 -9.83 7.45
N ARG A 161 -22.61 -9.83 8.35
CA ARG A 161 -24.00 -10.19 8.02
C ARG A 161 -24.68 -9.19 7.07
N SER A 162 -24.18 -7.97 7.02
CA SER A 162 -24.66 -6.87 6.16
C SER A 162 -24.06 -6.89 4.76
N THR A 163 -23.07 -7.75 4.48
CA THR A 163 -22.43 -7.84 3.17
C THR A 163 -23.40 -8.43 2.15
N LEU A 164 -23.56 -7.77 1.01
CA LEU A 164 -24.37 -8.25 -0.12
C LEU A 164 -23.46 -8.78 -1.23
N ILE A 165 -23.56 -10.07 -1.54
CA ILE A 165 -22.83 -10.68 -2.66
C ILE A 165 -23.85 -11.16 -3.69
N ASN A 166 -23.91 -10.49 -4.83
CA ASN A 166 -24.73 -10.87 -5.97
C ASN A 166 -23.88 -11.66 -6.97
N GLY A 167 -23.69 -12.93 -6.67
CA GLY A 167 -22.93 -13.86 -7.49
C GLY A 167 -22.75 -15.20 -6.79
N THR A 168 -21.87 -16.03 -7.33
CA THR A 168 -21.54 -17.34 -6.76
C THR A 168 -20.35 -17.20 -5.82
N ILE A 169 -20.47 -17.73 -4.60
CA ILE A 169 -19.36 -17.81 -3.65
C ILE A 169 -18.80 -19.23 -3.67
N LYS A 170 -17.53 -19.36 -4.04
CA LYS A 170 -16.76 -20.60 -3.96
C LYS A 170 -15.65 -20.44 -2.92
N ALA A 171 -15.85 -21.05 -1.76
CA ALA A 171 -14.89 -21.06 -0.66
C ALA A 171 -14.48 -22.51 -0.34
N GLU A 172 -13.22 -22.87 -0.55
CA GLU A 172 -12.73 -24.25 -0.34
C GLU A 172 -12.82 -24.71 1.13
N ASN A 173 -12.45 -23.81 2.05
CA ASN A 173 -12.44 -24.05 3.50
C ASN A 173 -13.70 -23.49 4.19
N GLY A 174 -14.71 -23.08 3.42
CA GLY A 174 -15.97 -22.55 3.93
C GLY A 174 -16.00 -21.04 4.20
N ILE A 175 -17.16 -20.60 4.68
CA ILE A 175 -17.52 -19.21 4.89
C ILE A 175 -17.79 -19.01 6.39
N ARG A 176 -17.18 -17.99 7.00
CA ARG A 176 -17.43 -17.60 8.39
C ARG A 176 -18.05 -16.21 8.42
N PHE A 177 -19.12 -16.06 9.19
CA PHE A 177 -19.69 -14.76 9.47
C PHE A 177 -19.01 -14.16 10.69
N LYS A 178 -18.42 -12.97 10.54
CA LYS A 178 -17.98 -12.17 11.69
C LYS A 178 -19.20 -11.47 12.30
N THR A 179 -19.26 -11.52 13.62
CA THR A 179 -20.20 -10.73 14.42
C THR A 179 -19.38 -9.61 15.07
N PRO A 180 -19.93 -8.40 15.27
CA PRO A 180 -19.21 -7.30 15.94
C PRO A 180 -18.61 -7.67 17.32
N GLU A 181 -19.08 -8.77 17.91
CA GLU A 181 -18.57 -9.35 19.16
C GLU A 181 -17.19 -10.01 19.03
N ASP A 182 -16.82 -10.56 17.85
CA ASP A 182 -15.52 -11.22 17.61
C ASP A 182 -14.37 -10.19 17.56
N GLU A 183 -14.66 -8.98 17.09
CA GLU A 183 -13.70 -7.87 17.04
C GLU A 183 -13.47 -7.27 18.43
N ASN A 184 -14.56 -7.11 19.19
CA ASN A 184 -14.52 -6.69 20.58
C ASN A 184 -13.83 -7.74 21.48
N MET A 185 -13.91 -9.03 21.16
CA MET A 185 -13.14 -10.08 21.83
C MET A 185 -11.65 -10.00 21.52
N LYS A 186 -11.25 -9.77 20.26
CA LYS A 186 -9.84 -9.60 19.89
C LYS A 186 -9.23 -8.35 20.51
N GLU A 187 -9.93 -7.21 20.47
CA GLU A 187 -9.47 -5.99 21.13
C GLU A 187 -9.43 -6.13 22.66
N LYS A 188 -10.37 -6.88 23.26
CA LYS A 188 -10.31 -7.19 24.69
C LYS A 188 -9.15 -8.11 25.02
N LEU A 189 -8.85 -9.12 24.20
CA LEU A 189 -7.71 -10.02 24.35
C LEU A 189 -6.37 -9.27 24.21
N GLU A 190 -6.24 -8.37 23.24
CA GLU A 190 -5.03 -7.55 23.10
C GLU A 190 -4.88 -6.56 24.26
N ARG A 191 -5.96 -5.93 24.73
CA ARG A 191 -5.94 -5.12 25.95
C ARG A 191 -5.62 -5.94 27.21
N PHE A 192 -6.07 -7.19 27.28
CA PHE A 192 -5.76 -8.07 28.40
C PHE A 192 -4.28 -8.47 28.42
N ASN A 193 -3.69 -8.79 27.25
CA ASN A 193 -2.26 -9.11 27.16
C ASN A 193 -1.38 -7.91 27.57
N ILE A 194 -1.67 -6.71 27.08
CA ILE A 194 -0.92 -5.50 27.47
C ILE A 194 -1.07 -5.23 28.98
N GLY A 195 -2.24 -5.50 29.57
CA GLY A 195 -2.47 -5.34 31.00
C GLY A 195 -1.72 -6.34 31.89
N VAL A 196 -1.46 -7.55 31.39
CA VAL A 196 -0.70 -8.59 32.12
C VAL A 196 0.80 -8.29 32.10
N ASP A 197 1.35 -7.83 30.97
CA ASP A 197 2.78 -7.48 30.85
C ASP A 197 3.21 -6.33 31.80
N VAL A 198 2.29 -5.42 32.13
CA VAL A 198 2.56 -4.33 33.10
C VAL A 198 2.57 -4.85 34.54
N ILE A 199 1.77 -5.86 34.86
CA ILE A 199 1.71 -6.43 36.21
C ILE A 199 2.93 -7.31 36.50
N GLU A 200 3.42 -8.08 35.51
CA GLU A 200 4.65 -8.87 35.70
C GLU A 200 5.88 -8.00 35.94
N ASN A 201 5.98 -6.82 35.31
CA ASN A 201 7.09 -5.89 35.54
C ASN A 201 7.01 -5.14 36.89
N ILE A 202 5.84 -5.08 37.54
CA ILE A 202 5.69 -4.45 38.88
C ILE A 202 5.92 -5.49 40.00
N MET A 203 5.76 -6.78 39.72
CA MET A 203 6.05 -7.86 40.69
C MET A 203 7.52 -8.32 40.68
N ALA A 204 8.34 -7.83 39.74
CA ALA A 204 9.74 -8.19 39.59
C ALA A 204 10.75 -7.18 40.18
N ASP A 205 10.27 -6.04 40.72
CA ASP A 205 11.07 -5.02 41.43
C ASP A 205 10.84 -5.05 42.95
#